data_AF-A0A1Q9MU11-F1
#
_entry.id   AF-A0A1Q9MU11-F1
#
_cell.length_a   1.000
_cell.length_b   1.000
_cell.length_c   1.000
_cell.angle_alpha   90.00
_cell.angle_beta   90.00
_cell.angle_gamma   90.00
#
_symmetry.space_group_name_H-M   'P 1'
#
loop_
_entity.id
_entity.type
_entity.pdbx_description
1 polymer ?
#
loop_
_entity_poly.entity_id
_entity_poly.type
_entity_poly.pdbx_seq_one_letter_code
_entity_poly.pdbx_strand_id
1 'polypeptide(L)'
;MSDNIEGRHEAPASKEKCVDLEVDGKCISFSHREDTAGKTLYYIFVVSIIVIVGGGAWTIADYFQPEHKWEDFLYNTPWGVKFTIVGIGLFVLFLLVVVFYGLYKRGTHAITKALFSAKKVYTEMKTSFLIRMVTGGIMVAFFLIAGGLVLFLIELVTPTSEPSQSFSEAFLALLAGNGAKVLAIGCFALAFTTLAIAFSWLWNAGNIWLARKFFGTNKSKNQQ
;
A
#
# COMPACT_ATOMS: atom_id res chain seq x y z
N MET A 1 2.23 -39.63 59.61
CA MET A 1 0.81 -39.21 59.66
C MET A 1 0.75 -37.94 58.85
N SER A 2 0.47 -38.05 57.55
CA SER A 2 -0.90 -38.12 56.99
C SER A 2 -1.68 -36.87 57.40
N ASP A 3 -2.22 -36.02 56.54
CA ASP A 3 -2.59 -36.18 55.13
C ASP A 3 -2.86 -34.79 54.51
N ASN A 4 -2.91 -34.78 53.18
CA ASN A 4 -3.84 -34.03 52.30
C ASN A 4 -3.73 -32.51 52.22
N ILE A 5 -3.25 -31.94 51.11
CA ILE A 5 -3.75 -31.96 49.70
C ILE A 5 -4.98 -31.04 49.53
N GLU A 6 -4.94 -30.33 48.39
CA GLU A 6 -6.03 -29.66 47.69
C GLU A 6 -6.49 -28.32 48.28
N GLY A 7 -6.62 -27.25 47.50
CA GLY A 7 -6.54 -27.11 46.06
C GLY A 7 -6.78 -25.65 45.81
N ARG A 8 -5.70 -24.87 45.67
CA ARG A 8 -5.84 -23.46 45.31
C ARG A 8 -6.11 -23.44 43.81
N HIS A 9 -7.39 -23.45 43.47
CA HIS A 9 -7.91 -23.18 42.14
C HIS A 9 -7.23 -21.93 41.57
N GLU A 10 -6.26 -22.13 40.71
CA GLU A 10 -5.85 -21.13 39.74
C GLU A 10 -7.07 -20.92 38.83
N ALA A 11 -7.78 -19.82 39.08
CA ALA A 11 -8.80 -19.35 38.16
C ALA A 11 -8.15 -19.22 36.78
N PRO A 12 -8.74 -19.80 35.72
CA PRO A 12 -8.19 -19.66 34.38
C PRO A 12 -8.17 -18.17 34.07
N ALA A 13 -6.96 -17.65 33.83
CA ALA A 13 -6.72 -16.29 33.36
C ALA A 13 -7.80 -15.98 32.32
N SER A 14 -8.71 -15.08 32.69
CA SER A 14 -9.78 -14.68 31.78
C SER A 14 -9.08 -14.25 30.51
N LYS A 15 -9.38 -14.91 29.39
CA LYS A 15 -8.97 -14.48 28.06
C LYS A 15 -9.54 -13.10 27.85
N GLU A 16 -8.85 -12.09 28.37
CA GLU A 16 -9.03 -10.71 28.03
C GLU A 16 -8.87 -10.72 26.52
N LYS A 17 -9.98 -10.55 25.81
CA LYS A 17 -9.97 -10.49 24.35
C LYS A 17 -8.98 -9.39 24.04
N CYS A 18 -7.77 -9.77 23.61
CA CYS A 18 -6.80 -8.83 23.11
C CYS A 18 -7.47 -8.17 21.91
N VAL A 19 -7.98 -6.96 22.13
CA VAL A 19 -8.59 -6.12 21.10
C VAL A 19 -7.53 -5.79 20.04
N ASP A 20 -6.24 -5.95 20.39
CA ASP A 20 -5.09 -5.71 19.55
C ASP A 20 -4.15 -6.94 19.47
N LEU A 21 -4.04 -7.49 18.26
CA LEU A 21 -2.91 -8.21 17.67
C LEU A 21 -2.08 -9.13 18.59
N GLU A 22 -2.31 -10.44 18.48
CA GLU A 22 -1.43 -11.47 19.02
C GLU A 22 -0.32 -11.81 18.00
N VAL A 23 0.94 -11.55 18.37
CA VAL A 23 2.13 -11.94 17.60
C VAL A 23 3.04 -12.73 18.55
N ASP A 24 3.33 -13.99 18.23
CA ASP A 24 4.11 -14.91 19.08
C ASP A 24 3.60 -15.00 20.54
N GLY A 25 2.28 -15.05 20.73
CA GLY A 25 1.64 -15.15 22.05
C GLY A 25 1.76 -13.90 22.93
N LYS A 26 2.31 -12.79 22.41
CA LYS A 26 2.33 -11.48 23.08
C LYS A 26 1.26 -10.58 22.47
N CYS A 27 0.39 -10.02 23.32
CA CYS A 27 -0.57 -9.00 22.89
C CYS A 27 0.14 -7.66 22.74
N ILE A 28 0.08 -7.12 21.52
CA ILE A 28 0.74 -5.86 21.17
C ILE A 28 -0.35 -4.80 20.97
N SER A 29 -0.56 -3.93 21.97
CA SER A 29 -1.45 -2.78 21.83
C SER A 29 -0.84 -1.70 20.93
N PHE A 30 -1.55 -1.24 19.90
CA PHE A 30 -1.03 -0.17 19.03
C PHE A 30 -1.43 1.19 19.58
N SER A 31 -0.56 2.19 19.46
CA SER A 31 -0.94 3.56 19.79
C SER A 31 -1.96 4.08 18.77
N HIS A 32 -2.89 4.93 19.19
CA HIS A 32 -3.87 5.58 18.29
C HIS A 32 -3.23 6.22 17.05
N ARG A 33 -2.00 6.74 17.17
CA ARG A 33 -1.25 7.34 16.05
C ARG A 33 -0.80 6.30 15.02
N GLU A 34 -0.44 5.10 15.47
CA GLU A 34 0.04 4.01 14.63
C GLU A 34 -1.10 3.39 13.83
N ASP A 35 -2.26 3.19 14.46
CA ASP A 35 -3.48 2.74 13.80
C ASP A 35 -3.99 3.76 12.77
N THR A 36 -3.96 5.06 13.10
CA THR A 36 -4.34 6.13 12.17
C THR A 36 -3.43 6.15 10.93
N ALA A 37 -2.12 6.01 11.11
CA ALA A 37 -1.17 5.98 10.00
C ALA A 37 -1.42 4.78 9.06
N GLY A 38 -1.66 3.58 9.62
CA GLY A 38 -1.97 2.39 8.83
C GLY A 38 -3.28 2.52 8.05
N LYS A 39 -4.31 3.13 8.66
CA LYS A 39 -5.58 3.45 7.99
C LYS A 39 -5.39 4.43 6.84
N THR A 40 -4.64 5.51 7.05
CA THR A 40 -4.37 6.51 5.99
C THR A 40 -3.65 5.87 4.80
N LEU A 41 -2.60 5.09 5.03
CA LEU A 41 -1.88 4.39 3.96
C LEU A 41 -2.79 3.41 3.20
N TYR A 42 -3.66 2.69 3.91
CA TYR A 42 -4.64 1.80 3.28
C TYR A 42 -5.59 2.58 2.37
N TYR A 43 -6.13 3.72 2.82
CA TYR A 43 -7.03 4.53 2.00
C TYR A 43 -6.36 5.03 0.73
N ILE A 44 -5.12 5.54 0.82
CA ILE A 44 -4.40 6.01 -0.36
C ILE A 44 -4.19 4.85 -1.34
N PHE A 45 -3.79 3.68 -0.85
CA PHE A 45 -3.63 2.47 -1.68
C PHE A 45 -4.92 2.05 -2.39
N VAL A 46 -6.05 2.06 -1.67
CA VAL A 46 -7.37 1.75 -2.25
C VAL A 46 -7.74 2.75 -3.35
N VAL A 47 -7.57 4.05 -3.09
CA VAL A 47 -7.84 5.10 -4.09
C VAL A 47 -6.97 4.90 -5.33
N SER A 48 -5.68 4.57 -5.17
CA SER A 48 -4.80 4.27 -6.31
C SER A 48 -5.30 3.10 -7.15
N ILE A 49 -5.80 2.02 -6.53
CA ILE A 49 -6.36 0.90 -7.29
C ILE A 49 -7.64 1.31 -8.05
N ILE A 50 -8.52 2.09 -7.41
CA ILE A 50 -9.73 2.58 -8.08
C ILE A 50 -9.36 3.40 -9.33
N VAL A 51 -8.35 4.27 -9.24
CA VAL A 51 -7.85 5.06 -10.37
C VAL A 51 -7.28 4.15 -11.48
N ILE A 52 -6.54 3.09 -11.14
CA ILE A 52 -6.02 2.12 -12.13
C ILE A 52 -7.16 1.37 -12.82
N VAL A 53 -8.14 0.88 -12.06
CA VAL A 53 -9.28 0.15 -12.64
C VAL A 53 -10.09 1.06 -13.56
N GLY A 54 -10.37 2.29 -13.12
CA GLY A 54 -11.06 3.30 -13.93
C GLY A 54 -10.26 3.69 -15.18
N GLY A 55 -8.98 4.02 -15.03
CA GLY A 55 -8.08 4.36 -16.12
C GLY A 55 -7.87 3.20 -17.10
N GLY A 56 -7.86 1.96 -16.62
CA GLY A 56 -7.78 0.75 -17.45
C GLY A 56 -9.04 0.52 -18.27
N ALA A 57 -10.21 0.62 -17.64
CA ALA A 57 -11.48 0.58 -18.36
C ALA A 57 -11.57 1.68 -19.42
N TRP A 58 -11.11 2.89 -19.10
CA TRP A 58 -11.06 4.01 -20.05
C TRP A 58 -10.06 3.74 -21.18
N THR A 59 -8.84 3.30 -20.88
CA THR A 59 -7.83 2.95 -21.91
C THR A 59 -8.35 1.87 -22.86
N ILE A 60 -9.04 0.86 -22.33
CA ILE A 60 -9.66 -0.19 -23.13
C ILE A 60 -10.75 0.39 -24.03
N ALA A 61 -11.59 1.28 -23.49
CA ALA A 61 -12.61 1.98 -24.26
C ALA A 61 -12.00 2.80 -25.41
N ASP A 62 -10.93 3.55 -25.13
CA ASP A 62 -10.21 4.33 -26.15
C ASP A 62 -9.56 3.41 -27.21
N TYR A 63 -9.01 2.26 -26.81
CA TYR A 63 -8.40 1.30 -27.74
C TYR A 63 -9.42 0.69 -28.71
N PHE A 64 -10.60 0.34 -28.21
CA PHE A 64 -11.67 -0.21 -29.06
C PHE A 64 -12.40 0.87 -29.88
N GLN A 65 -12.31 2.15 -29.50
CA GLN A 65 -13.01 3.25 -30.16
C GLN A 65 -12.12 4.51 -30.25
N PRO A 66 -11.21 4.58 -31.24
CA PRO A 66 -10.13 5.57 -31.24
C PRO A 66 -10.57 7.04 -31.36
N GLU A 67 -11.65 7.38 -32.09
CA GLU A 67 -12.03 8.80 -32.32
C GLU A 67 -13.56 9.03 -32.47
N HIS A 68 -14.02 10.18 -31.93
CA HIS A 68 -15.32 10.87 -32.10
C HIS A 68 -16.62 10.22 -31.59
N LYS A 69 -16.56 9.05 -30.94
CA LYS A 69 -17.79 8.34 -30.56
C LYS A 69 -18.39 8.65 -29.19
N TRP A 70 -17.81 9.53 -28.37
CA TRP A 70 -18.58 10.02 -27.21
C TRP A 70 -19.84 10.76 -27.67
N GLU A 71 -19.73 11.53 -28.75
CA GLU A 71 -20.88 12.20 -29.36
C GLU A 71 -21.83 11.19 -30.01
N ASP A 72 -21.34 10.22 -30.79
CA ASP A 72 -22.20 9.14 -31.33
C ASP A 72 -22.82 8.26 -30.22
N PHE A 73 -22.11 8.04 -29.13
CA PHE A 73 -22.62 7.29 -27.99
C PHE A 73 -23.72 8.08 -27.29
N LEU A 74 -23.57 9.39 -27.12
CA LEU A 74 -24.60 10.25 -26.53
C LEU A 74 -25.80 10.47 -27.46
N TYR A 75 -25.61 10.59 -28.77
CA TYR A 75 -26.67 10.97 -29.70
C TYR A 75 -27.27 9.79 -30.46
N ASN A 76 -26.45 8.88 -30.99
CA ASN A 76 -26.88 7.83 -31.92
C ASN A 76 -27.12 6.45 -31.26
N THR A 77 -26.70 6.25 -30.01
CA THR A 77 -26.89 4.97 -29.33
C THR A 77 -28.26 4.88 -28.65
N PRO A 78 -28.99 3.75 -28.81
CA PRO A 78 -30.25 3.52 -28.11
C PRO A 78 -30.11 3.64 -26.59
N TRP A 79 -31.12 4.21 -25.94
CA TRP A 79 -31.13 4.43 -24.49
C TRP A 79 -30.82 3.16 -23.68
N GLY A 80 -31.31 1.99 -24.10
CA GLY A 80 -31.06 0.73 -23.41
C GLY A 80 -29.58 0.35 -23.32
N VAL A 81 -28.79 0.59 -24.38
CA VAL A 81 -27.36 0.30 -24.39
C VAL A 81 -26.60 1.27 -23.48
N LYS A 82 -26.98 2.55 -23.48
CA LYS A 82 -26.39 3.56 -22.60
C LYS A 82 -26.53 3.18 -21.12
N PHE A 83 -27.75 2.85 -20.70
CA PHE A 83 -28.02 2.43 -19.32
C PHE A 83 -27.30 1.12 -18.97
N THR A 84 -27.17 0.19 -19.92
CA THR A 84 -26.45 -1.07 -19.69
C THR A 84 -24.96 -0.80 -19.42
N ILE A 85 -24.30 0.03 -20.22
CA ILE A 85 -22.87 0.35 -20.03
C ILE A 85 -22.64 1.10 -18.71
N VAL A 86 -23.45 2.12 -18.43
CA VAL A 86 -23.38 2.88 -17.17
C VAL A 86 -23.67 1.97 -15.97
N GLY A 87 -24.66 1.09 -16.10
CA GLY A 87 -25.03 0.12 -15.07
C GLY A 87 -23.93 -0.89 -14.76
N ILE A 88 -23.27 -1.44 -15.78
CA ILE A 88 -22.11 -2.33 -15.61
C ILE A 88 -20.96 -1.58 -14.91
N GLY A 89 -20.67 -0.34 -15.32
CA GLY A 89 -19.64 0.47 -14.68
C GLY A 89 -19.91 0.73 -13.19
N LEU A 90 -21.14 1.13 -12.86
CA LEU A 90 -21.59 1.32 -11.47
C LEU A 90 -21.56 0.02 -10.67
N PHE A 91 -21.95 -1.11 -11.27
CA PHE A 91 -21.93 -2.42 -10.64
C PHE A 91 -20.49 -2.85 -10.29
N VAL A 92 -19.55 -2.71 -11.23
CA VAL A 92 -18.13 -3.01 -11.00
C VAL A 92 -17.56 -2.11 -9.92
N LEU A 93 -17.84 -0.80 -9.96
CA LEU A 93 -17.39 0.15 -8.95
C LEU A 93 -17.96 -0.18 -7.56
N PHE A 94 -19.24 -0.53 -7.48
CA PHE A 94 -19.87 -0.95 -6.23
C PHE A 94 -19.23 -2.23 -5.67
N LEU A 95 -19.03 -3.24 -6.51
CA LEU A 95 -18.38 -4.49 -6.13
C LEU A 95 -16.96 -4.23 -5.62
N LEU A 96 -16.20 -3.36 -6.30
CA LEU A 96 -14.85 -2.96 -5.91
C LEU A 96 -14.84 -2.33 -4.51
N VAL A 97 -15.77 -1.42 -4.22
CA VAL A 97 -15.92 -0.79 -2.90
C VAL A 97 -16.27 -1.82 -1.83
N VAL A 98 -17.19 -2.76 -2.11
CA VAL A 98 -17.56 -3.82 -1.16
C VAL A 98 -16.38 -4.74 -0.85
N VAL A 99 -15.60 -5.12 -1.87
CA VAL A 99 -14.37 -5.90 -1.69
C VAL A 99 -13.38 -5.15 -0.81
N PHE A 100 -13.15 -3.86 -1.05
CA PHE A 100 -12.27 -3.06 -0.20
C PHE A 100 -12.80 -2.89 1.22
N TYR A 101 -14.10 -2.72 1.42
CA TYR A 101 -14.67 -2.66 2.76
C TYR A 101 -14.48 -3.98 3.52
N GLY A 102 -14.66 -5.12 2.84
CA GLY A 102 -14.37 -6.44 3.40
C GLY A 102 -12.88 -6.64 3.71
N LEU A 103 -11.99 -6.10 2.87
CA LEU A 103 -10.55 -6.13 3.08
C LEU A 103 -10.07 -5.10 4.10
N TYR A 104 -10.85 -4.07 4.44
CA TYR A 104 -10.42 -2.96 5.29
C TYR A 104 -9.81 -3.45 6.59
N LYS A 105 -10.50 -4.33 7.32
CA LYS A 105 -10.00 -4.86 8.60
C LYS A 105 -8.71 -5.68 8.43
N ARG A 106 -8.60 -6.50 7.39
CA ARG A 106 -7.42 -7.33 7.16
C ARG A 106 -6.24 -6.53 6.60
N GLY A 107 -6.51 -5.59 5.70
CA GLY A 107 -5.53 -4.76 5.02
C GLY A 107 -4.91 -3.72 5.94
N THR A 108 -5.73 -2.97 6.69
CA THR A 108 -5.23 -2.02 7.71
C THR A 108 -4.39 -2.76 8.75
N HIS A 109 -4.87 -3.90 9.23
CA HIS A 109 -4.14 -4.74 10.17
C HIS A 109 -2.82 -5.28 9.62
N ALA A 110 -2.79 -5.74 8.37
CA ALA A 110 -1.56 -6.19 7.71
C ALA A 110 -0.54 -5.05 7.56
N ILE A 111 -0.99 -3.85 7.15
CA ILE A 111 -0.13 -2.67 6.99
C ILE A 111 0.40 -2.20 8.34
N THR A 112 -0.46 -2.07 9.36
CA THR A 112 -0.05 -1.66 10.71
C THR A 112 0.90 -2.69 11.33
N LYS A 113 0.64 -3.99 11.15
CA LYS A 113 1.56 -5.06 11.59
C LYS A 113 2.89 -4.95 10.86
N ALA A 114 2.89 -4.76 9.54
CA ALA A 114 4.11 -4.57 8.77
C ALA A 114 4.91 -3.34 9.26
N LEU A 115 4.25 -2.21 9.51
CA LEU A 115 4.92 -0.98 9.97
C LEU A 115 5.45 -1.09 11.40
N PHE A 116 4.66 -1.60 12.34
CA PHE A 116 4.89 -1.38 13.77
C PHE A 116 5.19 -2.65 14.57
N SER A 117 4.89 -3.86 14.05
CA SER A 117 5.26 -5.11 14.72
C SER A 117 6.78 -5.23 14.92
N ALA A 118 7.56 -4.61 14.03
CA ALA A 118 9.01 -4.57 14.11
C ALA A 118 9.57 -3.49 15.05
N LYS A 119 8.73 -2.66 15.68
CA LYS A 119 9.22 -1.65 16.63
C LYS A 119 9.19 -2.16 18.07
N LYS A 120 8.14 -2.91 18.42
CA LYS A 120 7.92 -3.41 19.80
C LYS A 120 8.71 -4.67 20.17
N VAL A 121 9.03 -5.54 19.20
CA VAL A 121 9.95 -6.67 19.43
C VAL A 121 11.41 -6.22 19.55
N TYR A 122 11.71 -4.97 19.19
CA TYR A 122 13.07 -4.54 18.84
C TYR A 122 13.59 -3.35 19.64
N THR A 123 12.91 -2.97 20.72
CA THR A 123 13.38 -1.95 21.67
C THR A 123 14.67 -2.39 22.40
N GLU A 124 15.06 -3.66 22.28
CA GLU A 124 16.23 -4.24 22.96
C GLU A 124 17.51 -4.36 22.11
N MET A 125 17.47 -4.19 20.79
CA MET A 125 18.67 -4.32 19.95
C MET A 125 19.19 -2.96 19.46
N LYS A 126 20.33 -2.52 20.02
CA LYS A 126 21.12 -1.37 19.52
C LYS A 126 21.67 -1.68 18.11
N THR A 127 20.93 -1.33 17.07
CA THR A 127 21.46 -1.29 15.69
C THR A 127 22.50 -0.18 15.55
N SER A 128 23.64 -0.49 14.93
CA SER A 128 24.70 0.48 14.63
C SER A 128 24.21 1.55 13.65
N PHE A 129 24.61 2.81 13.88
CA PHE A 129 24.29 3.97 13.02
C PHE A 129 24.70 3.73 11.56
N LEU A 130 25.83 3.03 11.35
CA LEU A 130 26.37 2.76 10.02
C LEU A 130 25.44 1.87 9.17
N ILE A 131 24.79 0.88 9.79
CA ILE A 131 23.82 -0.01 9.12
C ILE A 131 22.57 0.79 8.70
N ARG A 132 22.12 1.72 9.54
CA ARG A 132 20.98 2.60 9.22
C ARG A 132 21.28 3.51 8.04
N MET A 133 22.51 4.03 7.96
CA MET A 133 22.93 4.91 6.87
C MET A 133 23.01 4.16 5.53
N VAL A 134 23.59 2.95 5.52
CA VAL A 134 23.67 2.09 4.32
C VAL A 134 22.27 1.72 3.82
N THR A 135 21.38 1.31 4.74
CA THR A 135 20.00 0.96 4.39
C THR A 135 19.23 2.16 3.85
N GLY A 136 19.43 3.35 4.46
CA GLY A 136 18.89 4.60 3.95
C GLY A 136 19.40 4.95 2.55
N GLY A 137 20.69 4.75 2.26
CA GLY A 137 21.28 5.00 0.95
C GLY A 137 20.70 4.09 -0.14
N ILE A 138 20.57 2.79 0.13
CA ILE A 138 19.93 1.83 -0.79
C ILE A 138 18.47 2.24 -1.07
N MET A 139 17.76 2.73 -0.04
CA MET A 139 16.38 3.21 -0.18
C MET A 139 16.24 4.42 -1.10
N VAL A 140 17.12 5.41 -0.95
CA VAL A 140 17.10 6.61 -1.82
C VAL A 140 17.36 6.22 -3.28
N ALA A 141 18.26 5.27 -3.52
CA ALA A 141 18.53 4.76 -4.87
C ALA A 141 17.27 4.11 -5.49
N PHE A 142 16.54 3.28 -4.74
CA PHE A 142 15.27 2.70 -5.22
C PHE A 142 14.22 3.78 -5.52
N PHE A 143 14.13 4.84 -4.71
CA PHE A 143 13.23 5.97 -4.98
C PHE A 143 13.59 6.70 -6.27
N LEU A 144 14.87 6.94 -6.53
CA LEU A 144 15.33 7.59 -7.76
C LEU A 144 15.06 6.72 -8.99
N ILE A 145 15.30 5.41 -8.91
CA ILE A 145 15.02 4.49 -10.01
C ILE A 145 13.51 4.42 -10.29
N ALA A 146 12.69 4.25 -9.24
CA ALA A 146 11.24 4.19 -9.38
C ALA A 146 10.66 5.51 -9.92
N GLY A 147 11.12 6.65 -9.39
CA GLY A 147 10.72 7.97 -9.86
C GLY A 147 11.14 8.24 -11.30
N GLY A 148 12.39 7.88 -11.66
CA GLY A 148 12.90 8.03 -13.02
C GLY A 148 12.16 7.16 -14.03
N LEU A 149 11.83 5.92 -13.68
CA LEU A 149 11.03 5.02 -14.53
C LEU A 149 9.65 5.62 -14.83
N VAL A 150 9.03 6.26 -13.83
CA VAL A 150 7.73 6.89 -14.00
C VAL A 150 7.82 8.10 -14.92
N LEU A 151 8.77 9.00 -14.68
CA LEU A 151 8.95 10.19 -15.53
C LEU A 151 9.21 9.76 -16.97
N PHE A 152 10.01 8.72 -17.17
CA PHE A 152 10.22 8.10 -18.48
C PHE A 152 8.92 7.57 -19.12
N LEU A 153 8.06 6.91 -18.35
CA LEU A 153 6.76 6.44 -18.85
C LEU A 153 5.80 7.61 -19.19
N ILE A 154 5.84 8.71 -18.42
CA ILE A 154 5.06 9.90 -18.72
C ILE A 154 5.54 10.53 -20.02
N GLU A 155 6.85 10.75 -20.16
CA GLU A 155 7.48 11.30 -21.38
C GLU A 155 7.19 10.43 -22.61
N LEU A 156 7.12 9.10 -22.46
CA LEU A 156 6.77 8.19 -23.54
C LEU A 156 5.33 8.39 -24.04
N VAL A 157 4.41 8.82 -23.18
CA VAL A 157 2.97 8.94 -23.49
C VAL A 157 2.56 10.38 -23.83
N THR A 158 3.31 11.39 -23.37
CA THR A 158 3.09 12.80 -23.72
C THR A 158 4.16 13.29 -24.70
N PRO A 159 3.88 13.35 -26.01
CA PRO A 159 4.78 14.05 -26.93
C PRO A 159 4.92 15.51 -26.46
N THR A 160 6.16 15.91 -26.20
CA THR A 160 6.53 17.18 -25.60
C THR A 160 6.12 18.36 -26.48
N SER A 161 5.12 19.11 -26.02
CA SER A 161 4.87 20.47 -26.51
C SER A 161 4.44 21.33 -25.33
N GLU A 162 5.37 22.22 -24.95
CA GLU A 162 5.22 23.39 -24.06
C GLU A 162 5.78 23.28 -22.61
N PRO A 163 6.87 24.01 -22.28
CA PRO A 163 7.58 23.91 -21.01
C PRO A 163 7.10 24.86 -19.89
N SER A 164 5.87 25.39 -19.91
CA SER A 164 5.47 26.47 -18.99
C SER A 164 4.18 26.25 -18.16
N GLN A 165 3.57 25.06 -18.18
CA GLN A 165 2.34 24.83 -17.40
C GLN A 165 2.62 24.57 -15.91
N SER A 166 1.81 25.19 -15.04
CA SER A 166 1.87 24.96 -13.59
C SER A 166 1.51 23.51 -13.26
N PHE A 167 2.05 22.93 -12.19
CA PHE A 167 1.80 21.52 -11.80
C PHE A 167 0.30 21.18 -11.73
N SER A 168 -0.53 22.09 -11.24
CA SER A 168 -1.99 21.91 -11.18
C SER A 168 -2.66 21.86 -12.55
N GLU A 169 -2.18 22.65 -13.50
CA GLU A 169 -2.69 22.69 -14.87
C GLU A 169 -2.24 21.46 -15.64
N ALA A 170 -0.97 21.07 -15.47
CA ALA A 170 -0.44 19.81 -16.00
C ALA A 170 -1.20 18.60 -15.44
N PHE A 171 -1.53 18.60 -14.15
CA PHE A 171 -2.30 17.53 -13.51
C PHE A 171 -3.73 17.45 -14.05
N LEU A 172 -4.43 18.58 -14.19
CA LEU A 172 -5.77 18.61 -14.77
C LEU A 172 -5.78 18.25 -16.26
N ALA A 173 -4.80 18.72 -17.03
CA ALA A 173 -4.64 18.37 -18.44
C ALA A 173 -4.31 16.87 -18.64
N LEU A 174 -3.59 16.26 -17.69
CA LEU A 174 -3.35 14.81 -17.69
C LEU A 174 -4.62 14.02 -17.35
N LEU A 175 -5.44 14.53 -16.42
CA LEU A 175 -6.71 13.91 -16.00
C LEU A 175 -7.81 14.04 -17.06
N ALA A 176 -7.77 15.11 -17.86
CA ALA A 176 -8.68 15.36 -18.97
C ALA A 176 -8.22 14.73 -20.30
N GLY A 177 -7.03 14.11 -20.34
CA GLY A 177 -6.49 13.45 -21.53
C GLY A 177 -6.93 11.99 -21.69
N ASN A 178 -6.45 11.33 -22.76
CA ASN A 178 -6.71 9.91 -23.06
C ASN A 178 -6.59 9.00 -21.83
N GLY A 179 -7.39 7.92 -21.79
CA GLY A 179 -7.41 6.94 -20.71
C GLY A 179 -6.04 6.37 -20.38
N ALA A 180 -5.15 6.26 -21.37
CA ALA A 180 -3.76 5.85 -21.18
C ALA A 180 -2.97 6.76 -20.22
N LYS A 181 -3.22 8.07 -20.24
CA LYS A 181 -2.59 9.05 -19.33
C LYS A 181 -3.11 8.87 -17.90
N VAL A 182 -4.41 8.67 -17.74
CA VAL A 182 -5.04 8.40 -16.44
C VAL A 182 -4.52 7.09 -15.83
N LEU A 183 -4.39 6.04 -16.65
CA LEU A 183 -3.79 4.76 -16.24
C LEU A 183 -2.34 4.95 -15.76
N ALA A 184 -1.53 5.72 -16.49
CA ALA A 184 -0.13 5.98 -16.13
C ALA A 184 -0.01 6.67 -14.75
N ILE A 185 -0.88 7.63 -14.44
CA ILE A 185 -0.94 8.26 -13.11
C ILE A 185 -1.34 7.26 -12.04
N GLY A 186 -2.37 6.44 -12.31
CA GLY A 186 -2.81 5.41 -11.38
C GLY A 186 -1.67 4.46 -11.02
N CYS A 187 -0.94 3.97 -12.03
CA CYS A 187 0.25 3.15 -11.86
C CYS A 187 1.34 3.87 -11.07
N PHE A 188 1.56 5.17 -11.31
CA PHE A 188 2.51 5.96 -10.52
C PHE A 188 2.11 6.06 -9.05
N ALA A 189 0.86 6.43 -8.77
CA ALA A 189 0.35 6.55 -7.41
C ALA A 189 0.44 5.21 -6.66
N LEU A 190 0.13 4.09 -7.34
CA LEU A 190 0.25 2.76 -6.75
C LEU A 190 1.72 2.37 -6.51
N ALA A 191 2.61 2.64 -7.48
CA ALA A 191 4.04 2.37 -7.33
C ALA A 191 4.62 3.18 -6.16
N PHE A 192 4.30 4.48 -6.08
CA PHE A 192 4.78 5.37 -5.03
C PHE A 192 4.25 4.97 -3.65
N THR A 193 2.96 4.65 -3.52
CA THR A 193 2.36 4.18 -2.26
C THR A 193 2.95 2.84 -1.82
N THR A 194 3.13 1.90 -2.75
CA THR A 194 3.78 0.61 -2.47
C THR A 194 5.22 0.83 -2.01
N LEU A 195 5.95 1.74 -2.66
CA LEU A 195 7.31 2.09 -2.29
C LEU A 195 7.36 2.77 -0.91
N ALA A 196 6.41 3.63 -0.58
CA ALA A 196 6.30 4.27 0.74
C ALA A 196 6.00 3.25 1.86
N ILE A 197 5.15 2.26 1.59
CA ILE A 197 4.87 1.14 2.52
C ILE A 197 6.13 0.29 2.67
N ALA A 198 6.79 -0.07 1.56
CA ALA A 198 8.03 -0.85 1.57
C ALA A 198 9.15 -0.11 2.32
N PHE A 199 9.27 1.20 2.11
CA PHE A 199 10.21 2.06 2.82
C PHE A 199 9.95 2.07 4.33
N SER A 200 8.70 2.29 4.72
CA SER A 200 8.30 2.29 6.13
C SER A 200 8.55 0.92 6.78
N TRP A 201 8.30 -0.16 6.05
CA TRP A 201 8.62 -1.51 6.48
C TRP A 201 10.12 -1.73 6.61
N LEU A 202 10.93 -1.35 5.63
CA LEU A 202 12.37 -1.61 5.63
C LEU A 202 13.13 -0.73 6.63
N TRP A 203 12.61 0.47 6.90
CA TRP A 203 13.14 1.34 7.95
C TRP A 203 12.98 0.71 9.35
N ASN A 204 11.81 0.12 9.61
CA ASN A 204 11.49 -0.45 10.91
C ASN A 204 11.98 -1.90 11.07
N ALA A 205 11.89 -2.74 10.03
CA ALA A 205 12.24 -4.17 10.06
C ALA A 205 13.53 -4.51 9.28
N GLY A 206 13.80 -3.81 8.19
CA GLY A 206 14.87 -4.13 7.24
C GLY A 206 16.29 -4.01 7.78
N ASN A 207 16.53 -3.04 8.68
CA ASN A 207 17.84 -2.86 9.32
C ASN A 207 18.38 -4.13 10.00
N ILE A 208 17.49 -4.98 10.53
CA ILE A 208 17.89 -6.20 11.25
C ILE A 208 17.87 -7.43 10.34
N TRP A 209 17.02 -7.49 9.32
CA TRP A 209 17.16 -8.52 8.28
C TRP A 209 18.50 -8.37 7.56
N LEU A 210 18.89 -7.13 7.22
CA LEU A 210 20.23 -6.81 6.72
C LEU A 210 21.30 -7.13 7.76
N ALA A 211 21.12 -6.76 9.03
CA ALA A 211 22.09 -7.09 10.08
C ALA A 211 22.28 -8.61 10.26
N ARG A 212 21.21 -9.41 10.27
CA ARG A 212 21.29 -10.87 10.39
C ARG A 212 21.85 -11.52 9.13
N LYS A 213 21.49 -11.05 7.95
CA LYS A 213 21.92 -11.67 6.69
C LYS A 213 23.38 -11.33 6.34
N PHE A 214 23.83 -10.11 6.62
CA PHE A 214 25.19 -9.67 6.29
C PHE A 214 26.16 -9.69 7.48
N PHE A 215 25.68 -9.49 8.71
CA PHE A 215 26.53 -9.46 9.92
C PHE A 215 26.22 -10.60 10.91
N GLY A 216 25.30 -11.50 10.59
CA GLY A 216 24.84 -12.58 11.48
C GLY A 216 25.76 -13.79 11.62
N THR A 217 27.00 -13.71 11.14
CA THR A 217 28.01 -14.76 11.35
C THR A 217 29.11 -14.20 12.25
N ASN A 218 28.95 -14.27 13.58
CA ASN A 218 30.05 -14.34 14.58
C ASN A 218 29.59 -14.11 16.03
N LYS A 219 28.62 -14.89 16.53
CA LYS A 219 28.36 -14.99 17.99
C LYS A 219 28.16 -16.44 18.45
N SER A 220 28.97 -17.37 17.96
CA SER A 220 28.93 -18.78 18.40
C SER A 220 30.31 -19.38 18.72
N LYS A 221 31.34 -18.57 18.97
CA LYS A 221 32.70 -19.12 19.22
C LYS A 221 33.47 -18.56 20.43
N ASN A 222 32.81 -17.89 21.38
CA ASN A 222 33.49 -17.44 22.62
C ASN A 222 32.72 -17.87 23.89
N GLN A 223 32.21 -19.11 23.92
CA GLN A 223 31.78 -19.79 25.14
C GLN A 223 32.17 -21.28 25.11
N GLN A 224 33.45 -21.55 24.88
CA GLN A 224 34.10 -22.79 25.31
C GLN A 224 35.47 -22.45 25.88
#